data_AF-A0A3P8MYS2-F1
#
_entry.id   AF-A0A3P8MYS2-F1
#
_cell.length_a   1.000
_cell.length_b   1.000
_cell.length_c   1.000
_cell.angle_alpha   90.00
_cell.angle_beta   90.00
_cell.angle_gamma   90.00
#
_symmetry.space_group_name_H-M   'P 1'
#
loop_
_entity.id
_entity.type
_entity.pdbx_description
1 polymer ?
#
loop_
_entity_poly.entity_id
_entity_poly.type
_entity_poly.pdbx_seq_one_letter_code
_entity_poly.pdbx_strand_id
1 'polypeptide(L)'
;MASASLLKSSPVLDKSEFVKGSQTLRQPSVSVVRCHPTAPSSLTIRASSYAGELVKTAKTVASPGRGILAMDESNATCGKRLASIGLENTEANRQAYRTLLVTAPGLGQYISGAILFEETLYQSTTDGKKMVDVLVGQNIVPGIKVDKGLVPLVGSNNESWCQGLDGLASRSAAYYQQGARFAKWRT
;
A
#
# COMPACT_ATOMS: atom_id res chain seq x y z
N MET A 1 16.27 31.79 58.44
CA MET A 1 15.01 32.30 57.86
C MET A 1 14.41 31.20 57.01
N ALA A 2 13.59 30.36 57.63
CA ALA A 2 12.87 29.28 56.99
C ALA A 2 11.60 29.83 56.34
N SER A 3 11.19 29.26 55.20
CA SER A 3 9.77 29.23 54.85
C SER A 3 9.48 28.02 53.97
N ALA A 4 8.72 27.09 54.53
CA ALA A 4 8.23 25.88 53.89
C ALA A 4 6.90 26.19 53.20
N SER A 5 6.75 25.76 51.94
CA SER A 5 5.47 25.78 51.24
C SER A 5 4.80 24.41 51.34
N LEU A 6 3.64 24.42 51.98
CA LEU A 6 2.77 23.29 52.30
C LEU A 6 2.13 22.65 51.06
N LEU A 7 2.22 21.32 50.99
CA LEU A 7 1.39 20.44 50.16
C LEU A 7 -0.08 20.56 50.58
N LYS A 8 -0.99 20.79 49.62
CA LYS A 8 -2.44 20.69 49.83
C LYS A 8 -2.95 19.37 49.28
N SER A 9 -3.62 18.63 50.15
CA SER A 9 -4.29 17.35 49.92
C SER A 9 -5.60 17.52 49.13
N SER A 10 -5.88 16.54 48.27
CA SER A 10 -7.15 16.38 47.54
C SER A 10 -8.35 16.21 48.48
N PRO A 11 -9.55 16.72 48.12
CA PRO A 11 -10.73 16.48 48.93
C PRO A 11 -11.31 15.09 48.66
N VAL A 12 -11.48 14.31 49.73
CA VAL A 12 -12.30 13.10 49.78
C VAL A 12 -13.76 13.55 49.91
N LEU A 13 -14.62 13.12 48.99
CA LEU A 13 -16.07 13.34 49.04
C LEU A 13 -16.75 12.18 49.78
N ASP A 14 -17.37 12.51 50.92
CA ASP A 14 -18.13 11.61 51.77
C ASP A 14 -19.58 11.40 51.24
N LYS A 15 -20.11 10.18 51.43
CA LYS A 15 -21.33 9.63 50.79
C LYS A 15 -22.60 9.84 51.63
N SER A 16 -22.91 11.06 52.07
CA SER A 16 -23.99 11.22 53.07
C SER A 16 -24.88 12.47 52.96
N GLU A 17 -25.05 13.05 51.77
CA GLU A 17 -26.11 14.05 51.53
C GLU A 17 -26.94 13.76 50.27
N PHE A 18 -27.33 12.49 50.09
CA PHE A 18 -28.36 12.12 49.14
C PHE A 18 -29.67 11.90 49.91
N VAL A 19 -30.71 12.66 49.55
CA VAL A 19 -32.11 12.60 50.04
C VAL A 19 -32.47 13.66 51.10
N LYS A 20 -32.84 14.86 50.62
CA LYS A 20 -34.08 15.58 50.99
C LYS A 20 -34.17 16.88 50.19
N GLY A 21 -35.08 16.93 49.22
CA GLY A 21 -35.28 18.14 48.42
C GLY A 21 -36.26 17.92 47.27
N SER A 22 -37.51 17.59 47.59
CA SER A 22 -38.62 17.66 46.64
C SER A 22 -38.90 19.11 46.27
N GLN A 23 -38.31 19.56 45.15
CA GLN A 23 -38.70 20.77 44.43
C GLN A 23 -39.04 20.38 42.99
N THR A 24 -40.29 20.66 42.60
CA THR A 24 -40.81 20.49 41.24
C THR A 24 -40.09 21.44 40.28
N LEU A 25 -39.09 20.93 39.56
CA LEU A 25 -38.47 21.58 38.42
C LEU A 25 -39.39 21.46 37.19
N ARG A 26 -39.86 22.59 36.66
CA ARG A 26 -40.53 22.67 35.35
C ARG A 26 -39.56 22.14 34.27
N GLN A 27 -39.93 21.06 33.59
CA GLN A 27 -39.22 20.59 32.41
C GLN A 27 -39.41 21.61 31.26
N PRO A 28 -38.34 22.09 30.60
CA PRO A 28 -38.47 22.79 29.33
C PRO A 28 -38.84 21.77 28.24
N SER A 29 -39.68 22.21 27.29
CA SER A 29 -40.06 21.40 26.13
C SER A 29 -38.82 21.00 25.34
N VAL A 30 -38.61 19.70 25.17
CA VAL A 30 -37.51 19.15 24.36
C VAL A 30 -37.83 19.43 22.89
N SER A 31 -37.14 20.39 22.28
CA SER A 31 -37.20 20.56 20.83
C SER A 31 -36.54 19.34 20.18
N VAL A 32 -37.34 18.49 19.53
CA VAL A 32 -36.85 17.38 18.72
C VAL A 32 -36.05 17.97 17.56
N VAL A 33 -34.72 17.93 17.65
CA VAL A 33 -33.85 18.19 16.50
C VAL A 33 -34.06 17.06 15.52
N ARG A 34 -34.85 17.33 14.47
CA ARG A 34 -35.06 16.40 13.38
C ARG A 34 -33.76 16.36 12.56
N CYS A 35 -32.87 15.43 12.87
CA CYS A 35 -31.73 15.13 12.01
C CYS A 35 -32.28 14.66 10.66
N HIS A 36 -32.17 15.49 9.63
CA HIS A 36 -32.40 15.04 8.27
C HIS A 36 -31.24 14.11 7.90
N PRO A 37 -31.51 12.86 7.47
CA PRO A 37 -30.47 12.03 6.90
C PRO A 37 -29.93 12.75 5.68
N THR A 38 -28.68 13.19 5.75
CA THR A 38 -27.95 13.65 4.56
C THR A 38 -27.92 12.49 3.58
N ALA A 39 -28.38 12.75 2.35
CA ALA A 39 -28.35 11.76 1.29
C ALA A 39 -26.92 11.23 1.15
N PRO A 40 -26.71 9.92 0.96
CA PRO A 40 -25.36 9.38 0.76
C PRO A 40 -24.77 10.06 -0.47
N SER A 41 -23.73 10.88 -0.27
CA SER A 41 -23.00 11.51 -1.37
C SER A 41 -22.23 10.41 -2.08
N SER A 42 -22.72 9.95 -3.24
CA SER A 42 -21.95 9.00 -4.05
C SER A 42 -20.76 9.76 -4.66
N LEU A 43 -19.57 9.55 -4.12
CA LEU A 43 -18.33 9.99 -4.77
C LEU A 43 -18.04 9.06 -5.96
N THR A 44 -18.32 9.55 -7.17
CA THR A 44 -17.94 8.84 -8.39
C THR A 44 -16.51 9.24 -8.76
N ILE A 45 -15.54 8.40 -8.43
CA ILE A 45 -14.15 8.54 -8.89
C ILE A 45 -14.06 8.01 -10.33
N ARG A 46 -13.64 8.84 -11.29
CA ARG A 46 -13.38 8.42 -12.67
C ARG A 46 -11.90 8.54 -12.96
N ALA A 47 -11.34 7.57 -13.67
CA ALA A 47 -9.95 7.59 -14.16
C ALA A 47 -9.72 8.55 -15.35
N SER A 48 -10.69 9.43 -15.64
CA SER A 48 -10.64 10.44 -16.70
C SER A 48 -10.12 9.88 -18.03
N SER A 49 -9.03 10.44 -18.57
CA SER A 49 -8.41 10.07 -19.84
C SER A 49 -7.87 8.64 -19.89
N TYR A 50 -7.58 8.01 -18.75
CA TYR A 50 -6.99 6.66 -18.69
C TYR A 50 -8.02 5.54 -18.62
N ALA A 51 -9.31 5.84 -18.52
CA ALA A 51 -10.34 4.82 -18.28
C ALA A 51 -10.32 3.67 -19.30
N GLY A 52 -10.21 3.99 -20.60
CA GLY A 52 -10.14 2.98 -21.66
C GLY A 52 -8.86 2.13 -21.60
N GLU A 53 -7.71 2.77 -21.32
CA GLU A 53 -6.42 2.09 -21.20
C GLU A 53 -6.36 1.16 -19.99
N LEU A 54 -6.91 1.57 -18.85
CA LEU A 54 -6.98 0.74 -17.65
C LEU A 54 -7.82 -0.52 -17.88
N VAL A 55 -8.99 -0.37 -18.53
CA VAL A 55 -9.83 -1.51 -18.90
C VAL A 55 -9.10 -2.45 -19.88
N LYS A 56 -8.42 -1.90 -20.88
CA LYS A 56 -7.62 -2.68 -21.82
C LYS A 56 -6.52 -3.46 -21.10
N THR A 57 -5.77 -2.79 -20.24
CA THR A 57 -4.69 -3.41 -19.46
C THR A 57 -5.21 -4.53 -18.56
N ALA A 58 -6.30 -4.28 -17.83
CA ALA A 58 -6.92 -5.30 -16.98
C ALA A 58 -7.36 -6.53 -17.78
N LYS A 59 -7.97 -6.34 -18.95
CA LYS A 59 -8.34 -7.44 -19.87
C LYS A 59 -7.13 -8.21 -20.37
N THR A 60 -6.04 -7.54 -20.71
CA THR A 60 -4.80 -8.18 -21.17
C THR A 60 -4.14 -9.00 -20.05
N VAL A 61 -4.07 -8.45 -18.84
CA VAL A 61 -3.51 -9.14 -17.67
C VAL A 61 -4.37 -10.34 -17.25
N ALA A 62 -5.70 -10.24 -17.36
CA ALA A 62 -6.63 -11.32 -17.03
C ALA A 62 -6.99 -12.23 -18.21
N SER A 63 -6.14 -12.29 -19.25
CA SER A 63 -6.39 -13.14 -20.43
C SER A 63 -6.42 -14.63 -20.05
N PRO A 64 -7.38 -15.43 -20.58
CA PRO A 64 -7.46 -16.87 -20.30
C PRO A 64 -6.15 -17.62 -20.57
N GLY A 65 -5.81 -18.56 -19.69
CA GLY A 65 -4.61 -19.39 -19.83
C GLY A 65 -3.28 -18.72 -19.49
N ARG A 66 -3.29 -17.44 -19.05
CA ARG A 66 -2.09 -16.73 -18.58
C ARG A 66 -2.25 -16.21 -17.16
N GLY A 67 -1.13 -16.05 -16.46
CA GLY A 67 -1.04 -15.55 -15.08
C GLY A 67 -0.08 -14.36 -14.93
N ILE A 68 0.10 -13.95 -13.67
CA ILE A 68 1.01 -12.86 -13.31
C ILE A 68 2.28 -13.43 -12.67
N LEU A 69 3.46 -13.04 -13.17
CA LEU A 69 4.74 -13.31 -12.53
C LEU A 69 5.02 -12.24 -11.47
N ALA A 70 5.01 -12.62 -10.19
CA ALA A 70 5.41 -11.72 -9.11
C ALA A 70 6.93 -11.81 -8.87
N MET A 71 7.68 -10.87 -9.45
CA MET A 71 9.14 -10.74 -9.30
C MET A 71 9.51 -9.40 -8.62
N ASP A 72 8.66 -8.94 -7.71
CA ASP A 72 8.74 -7.67 -6.99
C ASP A 72 9.38 -7.81 -5.60
N GLU A 73 10.22 -8.83 -5.40
CA GLU A 73 10.98 -8.95 -4.16
C GLU A 73 11.89 -7.73 -3.97
N SER A 74 11.84 -7.14 -2.76
CA SER A 74 12.78 -6.10 -2.35
C SER A 74 14.20 -6.65 -2.31
N ASN A 75 15.20 -5.76 -2.32
CA ASN A 75 16.61 -6.14 -2.23
C ASN A 75 16.91 -7.04 -1.01
N ALA A 76 16.27 -6.77 0.13
CA ALA A 76 16.40 -7.61 1.32
C ALA A 76 15.79 -9.01 1.13
N THR A 77 14.62 -9.10 0.47
CA THR A 77 13.94 -10.38 0.24
C THR A 77 14.68 -11.20 -0.83
N CYS A 78 15.09 -10.57 -1.93
CA CYS A 78 15.90 -11.19 -2.96
C CYS A 78 17.25 -11.68 -2.39
N GLY A 79 17.87 -10.89 -1.50
CA GLY A 79 19.11 -11.27 -0.82
C GLY A 79 18.98 -12.58 -0.02
N LYS A 80 17.87 -12.80 0.68
CA LYS A 80 17.61 -14.07 1.38
C LYS A 80 17.52 -15.25 0.41
N ARG A 81 16.91 -15.06 -0.76
CA ARG A 81 16.84 -16.09 -1.81
C ARG A 81 18.22 -16.40 -2.40
N LEU A 82 19.01 -15.37 -2.72
CA LEU A 82 20.37 -15.54 -3.25
C LEU A 82 21.28 -16.25 -2.23
N ALA A 83 21.19 -15.87 -0.96
CA ALA A 83 21.96 -16.50 0.11
C ALA A 83 21.64 -18.01 0.24
N SER A 84 20.38 -18.41 0.03
CA SER A 84 19.99 -19.83 0.11
C SER A 84 20.65 -20.73 -0.94
N ILE A 85 21.21 -20.15 -2.00
CA ILE A 85 21.96 -20.84 -3.06
C ILE A 85 23.45 -20.45 -3.08
N GLY A 86 23.94 -19.83 -2.00
CA GLY A 86 25.36 -19.45 -1.87
C GLY A 86 25.79 -18.22 -2.67
N LEU A 87 24.86 -17.39 -3.13
CA LEU A 87 25.18 -16.15 -3.84
C LEU A 87 25.06 -14.91 -2.93
N GLU A 88 25.97 -13.97 -3.14
CA GLU A 88 25.95 -12.67 -2.45
C GLU A 88 24.82 -11.76 -2.97
N ASN A 89 24.31 -10.90 -2.10
CA ASN A 89 23.25 -9.93 -2.45
C ASN A 89 23.81 -8.67 -3.14
N THR A 90 24.39 -8.84 -4.33
CA THR A 90 24.88 -7.73 -5.16
C THR A 90 23.83 -7.32 -6.19
N GLU A 91 23.90 -6.08 -6.67
CA GLU A 91 23.02 -5.63 -7.76
C GLU A 91 23.16 -6.50 -9.00
N ALA A 92 24.39 -6.83 -9.41
CA ALA A 92 24.66 -7.70 -10.55
C ALA A 92 23.98 -9.07 -10.42
N ASN A 93 24.00 -9.68 -9.23
CA ASN A 93 23.33 -10.97 -9.00
C ASN A 93 21.80 -10.84 -9.07
N ARG A 94 21.22 -9.76 -8.53
CA ARG A 94 19.77 -9.49 -8.65
C ARG A 94 19.36 -9.23 -10.10
N GLN A 95 20.14 -8.43 -10.83
CA GLN A 95 19.95 -8.16 -12.25
C GLN A 95 20.03 -9.45 -13.09
N ALA A 96 21.05 -10.29 -12.86
CA ALA A 96 21.21 -11.56 -13.54
C ALA A 96 20.04 -12.51 -13.25
N TYR A 97 19.60 -12.58 -11.99
CA TYR A 97 18.41 -13.36 -11.61
C TYR A 97 17.15 -12.87 -12.33
N ARG A 98 16.90 -11.55 -12.37
CA ARG A 98 15.75 -11.01 -13.11
C ARG A 98 15.87 -11.21 -14.61
N THR A 99 17.09 -11.10 -15.15
CA THR A 99 17.35 -11.38 -16.57
C THR A 99 16.93 -12.80 -16.89
N LEU A 100 17.41 -13.78 -16.11
CA LEU A 100 17.06 -15.20 -16.26
C LEU A 100 15.53 -15.42 -16.30
N LEU A 101 14.78 -14.75 -15.42
CA LEU A 101 13.32 -14.87 -15.41
C LEU A 101 12.69 -14.28 -16.68
N VAL A 102 13.03 -13.04 -17.05
CA VAL A 102 12.32 -12.33 -18.13
C VAL A 102 12.74 -12.81 -19.52
N THR A 103 13.90 -13.44 -19.68
CA THR A 103 14.37 -13.96 -20.97
C THR A 103 14.03 -15.43 -21.22
N ALA A 104 13.30 -16.07 -20.30
CA ALA A 104 12.87 -17.45 -20.45
C ALA A 104 12.10 -17.66 -21.78
N PRO A 105 12.52 -18.59 -22.66
CA PRO A 105 11.88 -18.78 -23.95
C PRO A 105 10.40 -19.16 -23.81
N GLY A 106 9.53 -18.44 -24.52
CA GLY A 106 8.09 -18.69 -24.53
C GLY A 106 7.34 -18.24 -23.27
N LEU A 107 7.97 -17.47 -22.37
CA LEU A 107 7.34 -16.99 -21.13
C LEU A 107 5.98 -16.32 -21.37
N GLY A 108 5.87 -15.50 -22.41
CA GLY A 108 4.64 -14.77 -22.78
C GLY A 108 3.43 -15.64 -23.14
N GLN A 109 3.63 -16.95 -23.38
CA GLN A 109 2.54 -17.91 -23.59
C GLN A 109 1.74 -18.17 -22.31
N TYR A 110 2.38 -18.01 -21.15
CA TYR A 110 1.81 -18.34 -19.84
C TYR A 110 1.72 -17.13 -18.92
N ILE A 111 2.49 -16.07 -19.19
CA ILE A 111 2.51 -14.86 -18.36
C ILE A 111 1.95 -13.70 -19.16
N SER A 112 1.00 -12.98 -18.55
CA SER A 112 0.34 -11.81 -19.11
C SER A 112 0.80 -10.50 -18.48
N GLY A 113 1.29 -10.56 -17.25
CA GLY A 113 1.85 -9.42 -16.54
C GLY A 113 3.00 -9.84 -15.62
N ALA A 114 3.95 -8.95 -15.41
CA ALA A 114 5.05 -9.18 -14.48
C ALA A 114 5.17 -8.00 -13.50
N ILE A 115 5.11 -8.27 -12.20
CA ILE A 115 5.25 -7.25 -11.15
C ILE A 115 6.73 -7.08 -10.84
N LEU A 116 7.24 -5.87 -11.01
CA LEU A 116 8.63 -5.52 -10.82
C LEU A 116 8.86 -4.84 -9.47
N PHE A 117 10.08 -4.95 -8.97
CA PHE A 117 10.62 -4.03 -7.97
C PHE A 117 11.21 -2.79 -8.67
N GLU A 118 11.29 -1.67 -7.96
CA GLU A 118 11.73 -0.38 -8.54
C GLU A 118 13.13 -0.48 -9.18
N GLU A 119 14.09 -1.15 -8.52
CA GLU A 119 15.41 -1.42 -9.10
C GLU A 119 15.31 -2.10 -10.47
N THR A 120 14.46 -3.12 -10.60
CA THR A 120 14.29 -3.88 -11.86
C THR A 120 13.59 -3.08 -12.96
N LEU A 121 12.68 -2.17 -12.60
CA LEU A 121 11.95 -1.33 -13.57
C LEU A 121 12.91 -0.41 -14.35
N TYR A 122 13.98 0.05 -13.71
CA TYR A 122 14.99 0.93 -14.31
C TYR A 122 16.24 0.19 -14.82
N GLN A 123 16.35 -1.12 -14.58
CA GLN A 123 17.47 -1.94 -15.03
C GLN A 123 17.36 -2.39 -16.49
N SER A 124 18.52 -2.66 -17.06
CA SER A 124 18.67 -3.48 -18.27
C SER A 124 19.00 -4.92 -17.91
N THR A 125 18.74 -5.85 -18.83
CA THR A 125 19.26 -7.20 -18.79
C THR A 125 20.79 -7.20 -18.87
N THR A 126 21.41 -8.35 -18.61
CA THR A 126 22.85 -8.55 -18.78
C THR A 126 23.33 -8.28 -20.22
N ASP A 127 22.43 -8.38 -21.20
CA ASP A 127 22.70 -8.11 -22.63
C ASP A 127 22.38 -6.66 -23.04
N GLY A 128 22.08 -5.78 -22.08
CA GLY A 128 21.89 -4.34 -22.29
C GLY A 128 20.49 -3.89 -22.71
N LYS A 129 19.53 -4.81 -22.95
CA LYS A 129 18.13 -4.45 -23.27
C LYS A 129 17.39 -4.05 -22.00
N LYS A 130 16.52 -3.03 -22.03
CA LYS A 130 15.71 -2.71 -20.84
C LYS A 130 14.83 -3.89 -20.44
N MET A 131 14.71 -4.17 -19.14
CA MET A 131 13.86 -5.25 -18.62
C MET A 131 12.41 -5.10 -19.11
N VAL A 132 11.92 -3.86 -19.12
CA VAL A 132 10.59 -3.50 -19.61
C VAL A 132 10.40 -3.86 -21.09
N ASP A 133 11.38 -3.56 -21.94
CA ASP A 133 11.29 -3.80 -23.38
C ASP A 133 11.26 -5.31 -23.69
N VAL A 134 12.00 -6.12 -22.90
CA VAL A 134 11.99 -7.59 -23.01
C VAL A 134 10.62 -8.17 -22.66
N LEU A 135 9.94 -7.65 -21.63
CA LEU A 135 8.59 -8.06 -21.26
C LEU A 135 7.57 -7.68 -22.33
N VAL A 136 7.62 -6.41 -22.78
CA VAL A 136 6.69 -5.89 -23.81
C VAL A 136 6.86 -6.67 -25.11
N GLY A 137 8.09 -6.96 -25.53
CA GLY A 137 8.37 -7.77 -26.73
C GLY A 137 7.79 -9.20 -26.67
N GLN A 138 7.46 -9.70 -25.48
CA GLN A 138 6.83 -11.00 -25.26
C GLN A 138 5.33 -10.91 -24.94
N ASN A 139 4.70 -9.74 -25.14
CA ASN A 139 3.29 -9.49 -24.78
C ASN A 139 3.00 -9.66 -23.28
N ILE A 140 3.97 -9.34 -22.43
CA ILE A 140 3.85 -9.29 -20.98
C ILE A 140 3.75 -7.83 -20.55
N VAL A 141 2.68 -7.48 -19.85
CA VAL A 141 2.48 -6.13 -19.33
C VAL A 141 3.42 -5.90 -18.14
N PRO A 142 4.23 -4.84 -18.11
CA PRO A 142 5.02 -4.49 -16.94
C PRO A 142 4.13 -3.89 -15.84
N GLY A 143 4.29 -4.38 -14.62
CA GLY A 143 3.66 -3.86 -13.41
C GLY A 143 4.69 -3.47 -12.36
N ILE A 144 4.28 -2.71 -11.35
CA ILE A 144 5.19 -2.17 -10.33
C ILE A 144 4.62 -2.32 -8.92
N LYS A 145 5.44 -2.79 -7.99
CA LYS A 145 5.12 -2.69 -6.55
C LYS A 145 5.30 -1.24 -6.09
N VAL A 146 4.24 -0.66 -5.52
CA VAL A 146 4.25 0.76 -5.10
C VAL A 146 4.15 0.97 -3.59
N ASP A 147 3.86 -0.11 -2.85
CA ASP A 147 3.85 -0.12 -1.39
C ASP A 147 5.27 0.00 -0.80
N LYS A 148 5.39 0.70 0.34
CA LYS A 148 6.65 0.91 1.05
C LYS A 148 6.84 -0.04 2.25
N GLY A 149 6.07 -1.12 2.28
CA GLY A 149 6.19 -2.16 3.29
C GLY A 149 5.31 -1.97 4.52
N LEU A 150 5.29 -3.02 5.34
CA LEU A 150 4.48 -3.11 6.54
C LEU A 150 5.22 -2.51 7.74
N VAL A 151 4.47 -1.80 8.57
CA VAL A 151 4.92 -1.32 9.89
C VAL A 151 3.89 -1.72 10.95
N PRO A 152 4.30 -1.88 12.23
CA PRO A 152 3.38 -2.23 13.30
C PRO A 152 2.25 -1.22 13.44
N LEU A 153 1.03 -1.71 13.63
CA LEU A 153 -0.12 -0.88 13.98
C LEU A 153 -0.09 -0.60 15.48
N VAL A 154 0.16 0.66 15.86
CA VAL A 154 0.28 1.07 17.26
C VAL A 154 -1.03 0.80 18.02
N GLY A 155 -0.93 0.13 19.17
CA GLY A 155 -2.08 -0.22 20.01
C GLY A 155 -2.86 -1.45 19.55
N SER A 156 -2.40 -2.16 18.53
CA SER A 156 -3.01 -3.41 18.06
C SER A 156 -2.37 -4.66 18.69
N ASN A 157 -3.01 -5.81 18.49
CA ASN A 157 -2.48 -7.12 18.88
C ASN A 157 -1.58 -7.70 17.77
N ASN A 158 -0.39 -7.12 17.59
CA ASN A 158 0.58 -7.50 16.54
C ASN A 158 0.04 -7.38 15.10
N GLU A 159 -0.92 -6.47 14.86
CA GLU A 159 -1.35 -6.16 13.51
C GLU A 159 -0.35 -5.21 12.83
N SER A 160 -0.41 -5.15 11.51
CA SER A 160 0.44 -4.28 10.70
C SER A 160 -0.40 -3.47 9.73
N TRP A 161 0.13 -2.32 9.31
CA TRP A 161 -0.41 -1.54 8.21
C TRP A 161 0.69 -1.21 7.21
N CYS A 162 0.30 -0.91 5.99
CA CYS A 162 1.24 -0.69 4.90
C CYS A 162 1.41 0.80 4.58
N GLN A 163 2.66 1.23 4.43
CA GLN A 163 3.01 2.61 4.09
C GLN A 163 3.14 2.83 2.58
N GLY A 164 3.13 4.09 2.15
CA GLY A 164 3.50 4.45 0.77
C GLY A 164 2.60 5.48 0.08
N LEU A 165 1.55 5.98 0.73
CA LEU A 165 0.65 6.96 0.13
C LEU A 165 1.34 8.31 -0.14
N ASP A 166 2.28 8.70 0.72
CA ASP A 166 3.04 9.93 0.56
C ASP A 166 3.87 9.89 -0.73
N GLY A 167 3.62 10.85 -1.61
CA GLY A 167 4.24 10.96 -2.94
C GLY A 167 3.86 9.85 -3.91
N LEU A 168 2.82 9.04 -3.64
CA LEU A 168 2.41 7.94 -4.50
C LEU A 168 2.10 8.41 -5.92
N ALA A 169 1.34 9.50 -6.08
CA ALA A 169 0.96 10.04 -7.38
C ALA A 169 2.17 10.35 -8.28
N SER A 170 3.16 11.06 -7.73
CA SER A 170 4.39 11.40 -8.47
C SER A 170 5.20 10.17 -8.86
N ARG A 171 5.32 9.19 -7.96
CA ARG A 171 6.01 7.92 -8.26
C ARG A 171 5.27 7.12 -9.33
N SER A 172 3.95 6.99 -9.21
CA SER A 172 3.12 6.31 -10.22
C SER A 172 3.24 6.95 -11.61
N ALA A 173 3.31 8.28 -11.69
CA ALA A 173 3.55 8.99 -12.94
C ALA A 173 4.93 8.64 -13.54
N ALA A 174 5.99 8.62 -12.72
CA ALA A 174 7.33 8.22 -13.15
C ALA A 174 7.39 6.76 -13.62
N TYR A 175 6.72 5.84 -12.90
CA TYR A 175 6.67 4.43 -13.30
C TYR A 175 5.90 4.23 -14.60
N TYR A 176 4.82 5.00 -14.81
CA TYR A 176 4.07 4.98 -16.07
C TYR A 176 4.94 5.42 -17.25
N GLN A 177 5.75 6.48 -17.09
CA GLN A 177 6.72 6.94 -18.08
C GLN A 177 7.79 5.87 -18.39
N GLN A 178 8.20 5.10 -17.38
CA GLN A 178 9.14 3.99 -17.54
C GLN A 178 8.52 2.73 -18.17
N GLY A 179 7.19 2.68 -18.35
CA GLY A 179 6.49 1.62 -19.07
C GLY A 179 5.61 0.72 -18.21
N ALA A 180 5.52 0.95 -16.89
CA ALA A 180 4.55 0.24 -16.05
C ALA A 180 3.11 0.61 -16.45
N ARG A 181 2.20 -0.38 -16.42
CA ARG A 181 0.78 -0.19 -16.76
C ARG A 181 -0.19 -0.70 -15.71
N PHE A 182 0.29 -1.42 -14.70
CA PHE A 182 -0.48 -1.75 -13.51
C PHE A 182 0.40 -1.70 -12.26
N ALA A 183 -0.22 -1.70 -11.08
CA ALA A 183 0.48 -1.61 -9.81
C ALA A 183 0.04 -2.71 -8.85
N LYS A 184 0.88 -2.98 -7.86
CA LYS A 184 0.59 -3.90 -6.75
C LYS A 184 0.84 -3.20 -5.43
N TRP A 185 -0.07 -3.40 -4.49
CA TRP A 185 0.04 -2.96 -3.10
C TRP A 185 -0.28 -4.14 -2.19
N ARG A 186 0.64 -4.51 -1.29
CA ARG A 186 0.39 -5.55 -0.28
C ARG A 186 0.05 -4.91 1.07
N THR A 187 -1.05 -5.32 1.68
CA THR A 187 -1.43 -4.98 3.07
C THR A 187 -1.07 -6.09 4.03
#